data_AF-A0A9P7ED29-F1
#
_entry.id   AF-A0A9P7ED29-F1
#
_cell.length_a   1.000
_cell.length_b   1.000
_cell.length_c   1.000
_cell.angle_alpha   90.00
_cell.angle_beta   90.00
_cell.angle_gamma   90.00
#
_symmetry.space_group_name_H-M   'P 1'
#
loop_
_entity.id
_entity.type
_entity.pdbx_description
1 polymer ?
#
loop_
_entity_poly.entity_id
_entity_poly.type
_entity_poly.pdbx_seq_one_letter_code
_entity_poly.pdbx_strand_id
1 'polypeptide(L)'
;MPPPPTKIPSITIDADLVTDSMAARLCISLIGHVLFLKSQVPFPVIQMARMPGGDTTSRAAKKRHELLNSFDTLASHLNTTFTALSTAFSHHCGTKGARSSGCAYLAVVLGPTPGSAKCRVMVGVDALEAKVWGERDDCSGSGDDDEKSDSEDDSDSDNGSDGEADSDESGNSDSSDSSGDEEAASETESDESPRAASPPPSRTPSPSSSPPPQPHILSPTYAQELEALRTAERLLSRTLASACGENDGQGMASEMAPTQTHIVLRAPRKFMHPAWVPRQALSGAFDALLDQFLEESGERPTRDGIKKKKGGKVEGVWIRSRQRLTEDSETISSHEIPEEDEMIWWTWDGKLVGFADW
;
A
#
# COMPACT_ATOMS: atom_id res chain seq x y z
N MET A 1 -6.12 23.48 24.51
CA MET A 1 -7.30 23.48 23.62
C MET A 1 -7.23 22.22 22.77
N PRO A 2 -8.34 21.48 22.59
CA PRO A 2 -8.36 20.39 21.61
C PRO A 2 -8.11 20.96 20.20
N PRO A 3 -7.40 20.24 19.32
CA PRO A 3 -7.20 20.66 17.94
C PRO A 3 -8.57 20.81 17.24
N PRO A 4 -8.72 21.77 16.32
CA PRO A 4 -9.95 21.90 15.56
C PRO A 4 -10.21 20.60 14.77
N PRO A 5 -11.49 20.18 14.62
CA PRO A 5 -11.81 18.98 13.86
C PRO A 5 -11.37 19.16 12.40
N THR A 6 -10.60 18.19 11.89
CA THR A 6 -10.16 18.17 10.49
C THR A 6 -11.32 17.75 9.59
N LYS A 7 -11.36 18.28 8.36
CA LYS A 7 -12.42 17.91 7.40
C LYS A 7 -12.18 16.52 6.81
N ILE A 8 -10.91 16.18 6.63
CA ILE A 8 -10.51 14.87 6.17
C ILE A 8 -10.52 13.91 7.38
N PRO A 9 -11.29 12.82 7.32
CA PRO A 9 -11.26 11.79 8.35
C PRO A 9 -9.87 11.14 8.40
N SER A 10 -9.42 10.84 9.59
CA SER A 10 -8.14 10.19 9.81
C SER A 10 -8.27 8.95 10.66
N ILE A 11 -7.50 7.91 10.33
CA ILE A 11 -7.30 6.75 11.18
C ILE A 11 -5.90 6.76 11.75
N THR A 12 -5.76 6.36 13.02
CA THR A 12 -4.46 6.16 13.65
C THR A 12 -4.27 4.68 13.91
N ILE A 13 -3.26 4.09 13.28
CA ILE A 13 -2.88 2.70 13.44
C ILE A 13 -1.98 2.57 14.67
N ASP A 14 -2.17 1.52 15.46
CA ASP A 14 -1.32 1.20 16.61
C ASP A 14 -0.02 0.50 16.18
N ALA A 15 0.73 1.18 15.30
CA ALA A 15 2.05 0.77 14.82
C ALA A 15 2.88 2.03 14.59
N ASP A 16 4.20 1.95 14.80
CA ASP A 16 5.08 3.11 14.61
C ASP A 16 5.33 3.39 13.12
N LEU A 17 5.40 2.32 12.32
CA LEU A 17 5.53 2.35 10.86
C LEU A 17 4.35 1.61 10.22
N VAL A 18 3.95 2.08 9.04
CA VAL A 18 3.00 1.37 8.19
C VAL A 18 3.81 0.53 7.21
N THR A 19 3.72 -0.80 7.32
CA THR A 19 4.38 -1.71 6.39
C THR A 19 3.79 -1.57 4.99
N ASP A 20 4.57 -1.96 3.97
CA ASP A 20 4.10 -2.00 2.59
C ASP A 20 2.86 -2.90 2.41
N SER A 21 2.83 -4.07 3.07
CA SER A 21 1.68 -4.97 3.11
C SER A 21 0.42 -4.31 3.70
N MET A 22 0.58 -3.54 4.78
CA MET A 22 -0.50 -2.84 5.44
C MET A 22 -1.02 -1.67 4.60
N ALA A 23 -0.13 -0.87 4.03
CA ALA A 23 -0.50 0.22 3.13
C ALA A 23 -1.28 -0.27 1.92
N ALA A 24 -0.82 -1.35 1.28
CA ALA A 24 -1.51 -1.98 0.15
C ALA A 24 -2.92 -2.46 0.53
N ARG A 25 -3.05 -3.18 1.65
CA ARG A 25 -4.34 -3.70 2.13
C ARG A 25 -5.34 -2.61 2.51
N LEU A 26 -4.88 -1.54 3.15
CA LEU A 26 -5.75 -0.42 3.49
C LEU A 26 -6.18 0.37 2.25
N CYS A 27 -5.28 0.55 1.27
CA CYS A 27 -5.62 1.20 0.01
C CYS A 27 -6.64 0.39 -0.80
N ILE A 28 -6.46 -0.93 -0.94
CA ILE A 28 -7.43 -1.77 -1.66
C ILE A 28 -8.78 -1.82 -0.92
N SER A 29 -8.79 -1.88 0.41
CA SER A 29 -10.01 -1.78 1.22
C SER A 29 -10.73 -0.45 0.98
N LEU A 30 -10.00 0.67 1.01
CA LEU A 30 -10.55 1.99 0.71
C LEU A 30 -11.14 2.06 -0.69
N ILE A 31 -10.45 1.54 -1.72
CA ILE A 31 -10.96 1.52 -3.10
C ILE A 31 -12.28 0.74 -3.17
N GLY A 32 -12.37 -0.42 -2.53
CA GLY A 32 -13.60 -1.19 -2.43
C GLY A 32 -14.74 -0.42 -1.76
N HIS A 33 -14.44 0.31 -0.69
CA HIS A 33 -15.41 1.20 -0.03
C HIS A 33 -15.84 2.37 -0.92
N VAL A 34 -14.91 3.03 -1.61
CA VAL A 34 -15.20 4.16 -2.52
C VAL A 34 -16.11 3.70 -3.66
N LEU A 35 -15.83 2.54 -4.26
CA LEU A 35 -16.68 1.97 -5.30
C LEU A 35 -18.12 1.78 -4.82
N PHE A 36 -18.31 1.27 -3.60
CA PHE A 36 -19.64 1.08 -3.03
C PHE A 36 -20.32 2.41 -2.64
N LEU A 37 -19.62 3.27 -1.90
CA LEU A 37 -20.13 4.56 -1.41
C LEU A 37 -20.47 5.55 -2.53
N LYS A 38 -19.83 5.41 -3.69
CA LYS A 38 -20.08 6.21 -4.88
C LYS A 38 -21.00 5.52 -5.89
N SER A 39 -21.73 4.49 -5.46
CA SER A 39 -22.69 3.74 -6.29
C SER A 39 -22.08 3.20 -7.59
N GLN A 40 -20.77 2.92 -7.59
CA GLN A 40 -20.10 2.28 -8.73
C GLN A 40 -20.35 0.78 -8.75
N VAL A 41 -20.71 0.19 -7.61
CA VAL A 41 -21.09 -1.22 -7.50
C VAL A 41 -22.30 -1.37 -6.58
N PRO A 42 -23.18 -2.36 -6.82
CA PRO A 42 -24.42 -2.52 -6.06
C PRO A 42 -24.20 -3.06 -4.64
N PHE A 43 -23.10 -3.78 -4.42
CA PHE A 43 -22.74 -4.36 -3.13
C PHE A 43 -21.25 -4.14 -2.83
N PRO A 44 -20.82 -4.20 -1.56
CA PRO A 44 -19.40 -4.22 -1.22
C PRO A 44 -18.65 -5.33 -1.98
N VAL A 45 -17.47 -5.03 -2.53
CA VAL A 45 -16.69 -5.93 -3.40
C VAL A 45 -16.46 -7.31 -2.74
N ILE A 46 -16.20 -7.35 -1.43
CA ILE A 46 -16.00 -8.60 -0.68
C ILE A 46 -17.29 -9.45 -0.65
N GLN A 47 -18.47 -8.80 -0.51
CA GLN A 47 -19.74 -9.51 -0.55
C GLN A 47 -20.01 -10.02 -1.97
N MET A 48 -19.73 -9.20 -2.98
CA MET A 48 -19.83 -9.60 -4.38
C MET A 48 -18.92 -10.77 -4.74
N ALA A 49 -17.78 -10.98 -4.08
CA ALA A 49 -16.96 -12.17 -4.33
C ALA A 49 -17.61 -13.46 -3.82
N ARG A 50 -18.46 -13.36 -2.78
CA ARG A 50 -19.06 -14.52 -2.07
C ARG A 50 -20.46 -14.89 -2.51
N MET A 51 -21.18 -13.98 -3.15
CA MET A 51 -22.54 -14.26 -3.61
C MET A 51 -22.53 -15.40 -4.64
N PRO A 52 -23.53 -16.30 -4.66
CA PRO A 52 -23.65 -17.24 -5.77
C PRO A 52 -23.77 -16.46 -7.07
N GLY A 53 -23.11 -16.94 -8.14
CA GLY A 53 -23.44 -16.47 -9.48
C GLY A 53 -24.87 -16.91 -9.78
N GLY A 54 -25.77 -15.98 -10.07
CA GLY A 54 -27.01 -16.33 -10.79
C GLY A 54 -26.64 -16.84 -12.20
N ASP A 55 -27.59 -16.85 -13.13
CA ASP A 55 -27.31 -17.25 -14.51
C ASP A 55 -26.01 -16.61 -15.04
N THR A 56 -24.98 -17.44 -15.21
CA THR A 56 -23.61 -17.02 -15.55
C THR A 56 -23.54 -16.36 -16.92
N THR A 57 -24.58 -16.56 -17.72
CA THR A 57 -24.79 -15.97 -19.05
C THR A 57 -25.35 -14.55 -19.00
N SER A 58 -25.80 -14.07 -17.83
CA SER A 58 -26.33 -12.72 -17.70
C SER A 58 -25.24 -11.66 -17.89
N ARG A 59 -25.61 -10.54 -18.52
CA ARG A 59 -24.72 -9.39 -18.69
C ARG A 59 -24.20 -8.87 -17.35
N ALA A 60 -25.00 -8.93 -16.30
CA ALA A 60 -24.64 -8.55 -14.94
C ALA A 60 -23.55 -9.47 -14.37
N ALA A 61 -23.69 -10.81 -14.52
CA ALA A 61 -22.68 -11.77 -14.10
C ALA A 61 -21.33 -11.53 -14.80
N LYS A 62 -21.36 -11.22 -16.11
CA LYS A 62 -20.14 -10.88 -16.86
C LYS A 62 -19.46 -9.62 -16.32
N LYS A 63 -20.21 -8.51 -16.13
CA LYS A 63 -19.66 -7.26 -15.57
C LYS A 63 -19.10 -7.46 -14.16
N ARG A 64 -19.78 -8.26 -13.33
CA ARG A 64 -19.32 -8.64 -12.00
C ARG A 64 -17.97 -9.37 -12.08
N HIS A 65 -17.85 -10.38 -12.94
CA HIS A 65 -16.61 -11.15 -13.07
C HIS A 65 -15.45 -10.27 -13.60
N GLU A 66 -15.70 -9.44 -14.61
CA GLU A 66 -14.71 -8.48 -15.13
C GLU A 66 -14.22 -7.51 -14.04
N LEU A 67 -15.13 -6.96 -13.23
CA LEU A 67 -14.78 -6.12 -12.09
C LEU A 67 -13.95 -6.88 -11.06
N LEU A 68 -14.37 -8.07 -10.64
CA LEU A 68 -13.67 -8.86 -9.62
C LEU A 68 -12.26 -9.23 -10.09
N ASN A 69 -12.09 -9.65 -11.34
CA ASN A 69 -10.78 -9.96 -11.91
C ASN A 69 -9.87 -8.72 -11.97
N SER A 70 -10.43 -7.58 -12.38
CA SER A 70 -9.69 -6.31 -12.44
C SER A 70 -9.31 -5.80 -11.04
N PHE A 71 -10.19 -6.00 -10.06
CA PHE A 71 -9.96 -5.63 -8.67
C PHE A 71 -8.90 -6.53 -8.02
N ASP A 72 -8.92 -7.83 -8.30
CA ASP A 72 -7.89 -8.78 -7.86
C ASP A 72 -6.53 -8.47 -8.48
N THR A 73 -6.50 -8.17 -9.79
CA THR A 73 -5.29 -7.71 -10.49
C THR A 73 -4.73 -6.45 -9.85
N LEU A 74 -5.59 -5.45 -9.56
CA LEU A 74 -5.17 -4.23 -8.87
C LEU A 74 -4.66 -4.51 -7.47
N ALA A 75 -5.29 -5.42 -6.71
CA ALA A 75 -4.84 -5.79 -5.37
C ALA A 75 -3.43 -6.41 -5.40
N SER A 76 -3.20 -7.33 -6.34
CA SER A 76 -1.88 -7.92 -6.58
C SER A 76 -0.83 -6.85 -6.92
N HIS A 77 -1.16 -5.96 -7.87
CA HIS A 77 -0.27 -4.87 -8.25
C HIS A 77 -0.02 -3.89 -7.10
N LEU A 78 -1.01 -3.55 -6.27
CA LEU A 78 -0.81 -2.64 -5.15
C LEU A 78 0.15 -3.23 -4.10
N ASN A 79 0.12 -4.54 -3.85
CA ASN A 79 1.10 -5.19 -2.97
C ASN A 79 2.53 -4.95 -3.48
N THR A 80 2.82 -5.28 -4.74
CA THR A 80 4.16 -5.07 -5.32
C THR A 80 4.50 -3.60 -5.51
N THR A 81 3.50 -2.73 -5.67
CA THR A 81 3.68 -1.27 -5.78
C THR A 81 4.18 -0.68 -4.48
N PHE A 82 3.58 -1.02 -3.34
CA PHE A 82 4.02 -0.47 -2.05
C PHE A 82 5.39 -1.01 -1.65
N THR A 83 5.71 -2.25 -2.01
CA THR A 83 7.07 -2.77 -1.92
C THR A 83 8.07 -1.93 -2.75
N ALA A 84 7.75 -1.66 -4.01
CA ALA A 84 8.61 -0.85 -4.89
C ALA A 84 8.74 0.61 -4.42
N LEU A 85 7.66 1.20 -3.87
CA LEU A 85 7.68 2.52 -3.26
C LEU A 85 8.57 2.56 -2.01
N SER A 86 8.47 1.54 -1.16
CA SER A 86 9.30 1.39 0.04
C SER A 86 10.79 1.42 -0.32
N THR A 87 11.18 0.65 -1.35
CA THR A 87 12.54 0.68 -1.91
C THR A 87 12.88 2.04 -2.50
N ALA A 88 11.97 2.68 -3.26
CA ALA A 88 12.25 3.99 -3.84
C ALA A 88 12.49 5.06 -2.75
N PHE A 89 11.77 5.00 -1.63
CA PHE A 89 11.93 5.92 -0.51
C PHE A 89 13.20 5.67 0.32
N SER A 90 13.67 4.43 0.43
CA SER A 90 14.88 4.14 1.21
C SER A 90 16.12 4.82 0.61
N HIS A 91 16.17 4.93 -0.72
CA HIS A 91 17.21 5.65 -1.44
C HIS A 91 17.15 7.19 -1.25
N HIS A 92 16.03 7.74 -0.78
CA HIS A 92 15.88 9.19 -0.60
C HIS A 92 16.37 9.67 0.78
N CYS A 93 16.33 8.78 1.78
CA CYS A 93 16.87 9.04 3.12
C CYS A 93 18.39 8.80 3.13
N GLY A 94 19.12 9.66 2.41
CA GLY A 94 20.57 9.69 2.46
C GLY A 94 21.06 10.04 3.86
N THR A 95 21.87 9.17 4.43
CA THR A 95 22.81 9.39 5.56
C THR A 95 22.29 9.26 7.01
N LYS A 96 22.77 8.16 7.62
CA LYS A 96 23.08 7.90 9.04
C LYS A 96 21.94 7.90 10.07
N GLY A 97 21.32 6.72 10.21
CA GLY A 97 20.99 6.12 11.50
C GLY A 97 19.54 6.25 11.99
N ALA A 98 18.71 7.06 11.35
CA ALA A 98 17.28 7.12 11.64
C ALA A 98 16.50 6.17 10.72
N ARG A 99 15.49 5.48 11.27
CA ARG A 99 14.53 4.68 10.49
C ARG A 99 13.91 5.57 9.42
N SER A 100 14.21 5.28 8.16
CA SER A 100 13.64 5.99 7.03
C SER A 100 12.17 5.61 6.86
N SER A 101 11.32 6.61 6.72
CA SER A 101 9.92 6.43 6.37
C SER A 101 9.48 7.53 5.42
N GLY A 102 8.46 7.24 4.60
CA GLY A 102 7.93 8.16 3.61
C GLY A 102 6.43 8.36 3.75
N CYS A 103 5.92 9.40 3.10
CA CYS A 103 4.49 9.58 2.91
C CYS A 103 4.09 9.13 1.50
N ALA A 104 3.14 8.20 1.39
CA ALA A 104 2.59 7.78 0.10
C ALA A 104 1.22 8.41 -0.14
N TYR A 105 0.97 8.86 -1.37
CA TYR A 105 -0.30 9.45 -1.77
C TYR A 105 -0.88 8.71 -2.96
N LEU A 106 -2.15 8.33 -2.86
CA LEU A 106 -2.91 7.68 -3.92
C LEU A 106 -4.25 8.39 -4.09
N ALA A 107 -4.76 8.43 -5.31
CA ALA A 107 -6.05 9.02 -5.65
C ALA A 107 -6.93 8.01 -6.38
N VAL A 108 -8.18 7.90 -5.95
CA VAL A 108 -9.25 7.17 -6.63
C VAL A 108 -10.10 8.17 -7.39
N VAL A 109 -10.13 8.03 -8.71
CA VAL A 109 -10.67 9.03 -9.62
C VAL A 109 -11.82 8.44 -10.42
N LEU A 110 -13.03 8.96 -10.22
CA LEU A 110 -14.25 8.45 -10.85
C LEU A 110 -14.69 9.37 -11.99
N GLY A 111 -14.69 8.85 -13.22
CA GLY A 111 -15.15 9.58 -14.40
C GLY A 111 -14.57 9.05 -15.72
N PRO A 112 -14.93 9.68 -16.86
CA PRO A 112 -14.48 9.23 -18.18
C PRO A 112 -12.96 9.25 -18.34
N THR A 113 -12.30 10.29 -17.82
CA THR A 113 -10.83 10.42 -17.83
C THR A 113 -10.36 11.02 -16.50
N PRO A 114 -9.08 10.85 -16.12
CA PRO A 114 -8.54 11.46 -14.90
C PRO A 114 -8.69 12.99 -14.87
N GLY A 115 -8.56 13.65 -16.03
CA GLY A 115 -8.69 15.11 -16.17
C GLY A 115 -10.14 15.62 -16.06
N SER A 116 -11.13 14.81 -16.46
CA SER A 116 -12.56 15.17 -16.48
C SER A 116 -13.37 14.44 -15.39
N ALA A 117 -12.69 14.02 -14.32
CA ALA A 117 -13.28 13.26 -13.24
C ALA A 117 -14.42 14.03 -12.55
N LYS A 118 -15.49 13.30 -12.24
CA LYS A 118 -16.63 13.81 -11.48
C LYS A 118 -16.38 13.79 -9.97
N CYS A 119 -15.59 12.82 -9.51
CA CYS A 119 -15.24 12.67 -8.11
C CYS A 119 -13.77 12.24 -7.98
N ARG A 120 -13.10 12.75 -6.95
CA ARG A 120 -11.71 12.44 -6.62
C ARG A 120 -11.62 12.20 -5.12
N VAL A 121 -11.10 11.03 -4.73
CA VAL A 121 -10.90 10.66 -3.33
C VAL A 121 -9.40 10.42 -3.14
N MET A 122 -8.78 11.20 -2.25
CA MET A 122 -7.37 11.09 -1.91
C MET A 122 -7.16 10.16 -0.72
N VAL A 123 -6.04 9.45 -0.70
CA VAL A 123 -5.53 8.77 0.49
C VAL A 123 -4.09 9.19 0.72
N GLY A 124 -3.81 9.59 1.96
CA GLY A 124 -2.45 9.78 2.46
C GLY A 124 -2.11 8.63 3.41
N VAL A 125 -0.96 8.01 3.21
CA VAL A 125 -0.39 7.00 4.11
C VAL A 125 0.87 7.59 4.69
N ASP A 126 0.83 7.88 5.99
CA ASP A 126 1.96 8.39 6.75
C ASP A 126 2.86 7.25 7.23
N ALA A 127 4.13 7.58 7.49
CA ALA A 127 5.16 6.69 8.00
C ALA A 127 5.21 5.33 7.27
N LEU A 128 5.09 5.33 5.94
CA LEU A 128 5.34 4.16 5.13
C LEU A 128 6.79 3.72 5.35
N GLU A 129 6.97 2.48 5.81
CA GLU A 129 8.28 1.87 5.99
C GLU A 129 9.10 1.99 4.69
N ALA A 130 10.33 2.49 4.78
CA ALA A 130 11.26 2.53 3.67
C ALA A 130 12.36 1.48 3.89
N LYS A 131 12.35 0.41 3.09
CA LYS A 131 13.32 -0.68 3.18
C LYS A 131 13.91 -0.99 1.81
N VAL A 132 15.20 -1.29 1.75
CA VAL A 132 15.85 -1.78 0.53
C VAL A 132 15.53 -3.28 0.40
N TRP A 133 14.91 -3.67 -0.71
CA TRP A 133 14.65 -5.09 -0.95
C TRP A 133 15.95 -5.90 -0.98
N GLY A 134 16.02 -6.97 -0.17
CA GLY A 134 17.16 -7.87 -0.11
C GLY A 134 18.23 -7.50 0.92
N GLU A 135 18.13 -6.34 1.55
CA GLU A 135 18.94 -6.03 2.73
C GLU A 135 18.36 -6.81 3.92
N ARG A 136 19.16 -7.70 4.51
CA ARG A 136 18.77 -8.42 5.72
C ARG A 136 19.01 -7.52 6.92
N ASP A 137 18.08 -7.48 7.87
CA ASP A 137 18.15 -6.69 9.12
C ASP A 137 19.33 -7.04 10.05
N ASP A 138 20.24 -7.93 9.63
CA ASP A 138 21.20 -8.63 10.47
C ASP A 138 22.46 -7.78 10.82
N CYS A 139 22.62 -6.56 10.28
CA CYS A 139 23.90 -5.81 10.37
C CYS A 139 23.87 -4.53 11.23
N SER A 140 22.80 -4.28 12.01
CA SER A 140 22.77 -3.09 12.90
C SER A 140 23.59 -3.24 14.20
N GLY A 141 24.32 -4.34 14.36
CA GLY A 141 25.19 -4.61 15.51
C GLY A 141 26.60 -4.06 15.34
N SER A 142 26.83 -2.83 15.80
CA SER A 142 28.06 -2.38 16.48
C SER A 142 29.42 -2.92 16.01
N GLY A 143 30.18 -2.05 15.34
CA GLY A 143 31.62 -2.21 15.14
C GLY A 143 32.25 -0.90 14.70
N ASP A 144 32.30 0.08 15.62
CA ASP A 144 33.24 1.20 15.53
C ASP A 144 34.67 0.61 15.54
N ASP A 145 35.19 0.26 14.37
CA ASP A 145 36.63 0.08 14.17
C ASP A 145 37.06 1.00 13.02
N ASP A 146 37.44 2.22 13.43
CA ASP A 146 38.25 3.16 12.68
C ASP A 146 39.58 2.51 12.27
N GLU A 147 39.64 1.86 11.11
CA GLU A 147 40.91 1.66 10.41
C GLU A 147 40.87 2.25 9.00
N LYS A 148 41.43 3.46 8.91
CA LYS A 148 41.88 4.09 7.67
C LYS A 148 42.81 3.13 6.92
N SER A 149 42.36 2.64 5.77
CA SER A 149 43.24 2.03 4.77
C SER A 149 43.15 2.84 3.49
N ASP A 150 44.10 3.76 3.33
CA ASP A 150 44.42 4.38 2.05
C ASP A 150 44.93 3.29 1.10
N SER A 151 44.17 2.94 0.08
CA SER A 151 44.68 2.18 -1.06
C SER A 151 44.17 2.80 -2.36
N GLU A 152 45.01 3.64 -2.93
CA GLU A 152 45.02 3.99 -4.35
C GLU A 152 45.35 2.72 -5.14
N ASP A 153 44.46 2.27 -6.03
CA ASP A 153 44.86 1.38 -7.12
C ASP A 153 44.01 1.65 -8.37
N ASP A 154 44.69 2.22 -9.36
CA ASP A 154 44.27 2.42 -10.74
C ASP A 154 44.24 1.07 -11.46
N SER A 155 43.12 0.71 -12.08
CA SER A 155 43.18 -0.23 -13.20
C SER A 155 42.06 0.01 -14.21
N ASP A 156 42.42 0.72 -15.28
CA ASP A 156 41.77 0.69 -16.58
C ASP A 156 41.65 -0.76 -17.08
N SER A 157 40.46 -1.16 -17.53
CA SER A 157 40.33 -2.31 -18.42
C SER A 157 39.15 -2.16 -19.36
N ASP A 158 39.45 -1.54 -20.51
CA ASP A 158 38.74 -1.74 -21.77
C ASP A 158 38.72 -3.24 -22.14
N ASN A 159 37.54 -3.78 -22.46
CA ASN A 159 37.47 -4.78 -23.54
C ASN A 159 36.05 -4.88 -24.11
N GLY A 160 35.92 -4.53 -25.40
CA GLY A 160 34.73 -4.80 -26.19
C GLY A 160 34.68 -6.26 -26.65
N SER A 161 33.47 -6.79 -26.83
CA SER A 161 33.25 -7.99 -27.62
C SER A 161 31.84 -8.00 -28.20
N ASP A 162 31.77 -7.69 -29.49
CA ASP A 162 30.63 -7.93 -30.36
C ASP A 162 30.44 -9.44 -30.55
N GLY A 163 29.21 -9.92 -30.37
CA GLY A 163 28.83 -11.31 -30.55
C GLY A 163 27.39 -11.45 -31.01
N GLU A 164 27.17 -11.24 -32.30
CA GLU A 164 25.96 -11.64 -33.04
C GLU A 164 25.86 -13.18 -33.05
N ALA A 165 24.71 -13.72 -32.68
CA ALA A 165 24.34 -15.11 -32.95
C ALA A 165 22.83 -15.24 -33.14
N ASP A 166 22.43 -15.31 -34.41
CA ASP A 166 21.15 -15.86 -34.86
C ASP A 166 20.94 -17.27 -34.31
N SER A 167 19.75 -17.54 -33.77
CA SER A 167 19.27 -18.91 -33.60
C SER A 167 17.74 -18.96 -33.72
N ASP A 168 17.30 -19.34 -34.91
CA ASP A 168 15.98 -19.87 -35.21
C ASP A 168 15.79 -21.21 -34.49
N GLU A 169 14.69 -21.39 -33.75
CA GLU A 169 14.14 -22.72 -33.44
C GLU A 169 12.62 -22.61 -33.28
N SER A 170 11.92 -23.16 -34.26
CA SER A 170 10.49 -23.42 -34.29
C SER A 170 10.10 -24.53 -33.31
N GLY A 171 9.13 -24.28 -32.42
CA GLY A 171 8.63 -25.26 -31.46
C GLY A 171 7.12 -25.23 -31.31
N ASN A 172 6.44 -26.04 -32.13
CA ASN A 172 5.03 -26.37 -32.05
C ASN A 172 4.72 -27.13 -30.74
N SER A 173 3.66 -26.77 -30.01
CA SER A 173 3.04 -27.68 -29.04
C SER A 173 1.54 -27.42 -28.88
N ASP A 174 0.77 -28.29 -29.54
CA ASP A 174 -0.61 -28.60 -29.23
C ASP A 174 -0.74 -28.99 -27.74
N SER A 175 -1.62 -28.32 -27.00
CA SER A 175 -2.00 -28.72 -25.65
C SER A 175 -3.42 -29.25 -25.66
N SER A 176 -3.48 -30.56 -25.41
CA SER A 176 -4.64 -31.43 -25.36
C SER A 176 -5.53 -31.17 -24.15
N ASP A 177 -6.83 -31.17 -24.44
CA ASP A 177 -7.98 -31.36 -23.56
C ASP A 177 -7.83 -32.59 -22.63
N SER A 178 -8.03 -32.39 -21.33
CA SER A 178 -8.17 -33.49 -20.36
C SER A 178 -9.14 -33.10 -19.26
N SER A 179 -10.40 -33.44 -19.49
CA SER A 179 -11.45 -33.61 -18.49
C SER A 179 -11.20 -34.87 -17.65
N GLY A 180 -11.13 -34.73 -16.34
CA GLY A 180 -10.99 -35.83 -15.38
C GLY A 180 -11.64 -35.47 -14.05
N ASP A 181 -12.91 -35.86 -13.94
CA ASP A 181 -13.76 -35.95 -12.76
C ASP A 181 -13.22 -37.02 -11.80
N GLU A 182 -13.05 -36.73 -10.50
CA GLU A 182 -13.10 -37.76 -9.43
C GLU A 182 -13.54 -37.14 -8.08
N GLU A 183 -14.74 -37.57 -7.67
CA GLU A 183 -15.27 -37.60 -6.31
C GLU A 183 -14.42 -38.49 -5.40
N ALA A 184 -14.09 -38.03 -4.18
CA ALA A 184 -13.68 -38.93 -3.10
C ALA A 184 -14.00 -38.35 -1.73
N ALA A 185 -15.12 -38.80 -1.17
CA ALA A 185 -15.43 -38.72 0.25
C ALA A 185 -14.52 -39.66 1.05
N SER A 186 -14.08 -39.22 2.23
CA SER A 186 -13.43 -40.08 3.22
C SER A 186 -13.55 -39.44 4.61
N GLU A 187 -14.55 -39.89 5.36
CA GLU A 187 -14.64 -39.72 6.80
C GLU A 187 -13.69 -40.71 7.48
N THR A 188 -12.90 -40.24 8.44
CA THR A 188 -12.23 -41.13 9.42
C THR A 188 -12.18 -40.46 10.78
N GLU A 189 -13.11 -40.86 11.64
CA GLU A 189 -13.01 -40.74 13.08
C GLU A 189 -11.97 -41.76 13.59
N SER A 190 -11.11 -41.36 14.53
CA SER A 190 -10.37 -42.31 15.36
C SER A 190 -10.10 -41.72 16.74
N ASP A 191 -10.54 -42.52 17.70
CA ASP A 191 -10.67 -42.33 19.14
C ASP A 191 -9.43 -42.86 19.88
N GLU A 192 -9.23 -42.37 21.12
CA GLU A 192 -8.57 -42.98 22.30
C GLU A 192 -7.20 -43.72 22.17
N SER A 193 -6.18 -43.60 23.04
CA SER A 193 -6.13 -43.60 24.52
C SER A 193 -4.61 -43.48 24.96
N PRO A 194 -4.09 -43.92 26.13
CA PRO A 194 -3.94 -43.20 27.39
C PRO A 194 -2.50 -43.05 27.98
N ARG A 195 -2.39 -42.16 28.99
CA ARG A 195 -1.56 -42.13 30.24
C ARG A 195 -0.11 -42.69 30.33
N ALA A 196 0.75 -41.78 30.82
CA ALA A 196 1.67 -41.85 31.98
C ALA A 196 3.07 -42.52 31.90
N ALA A 197 4.11 -41.74 32.21
CA ALA A 197 5.16 -42.05 33.20
C ALA A 197 6.09 -40.82 33.47
N SER A 198 6.26 -40.44 34.74
CA SER A 198 7.41 -39.67 35.29
C SER A 198 8.52 -40.68 35.69
N PRO A 199 9.85 -40.38 35.81
CA PRO A 199 10.50 -39.36 36.68
C PRO A 199 11.86 -38.84 36.07
N PRO A 200 12.94 -38.33 36.75
CA PRO A 200 13.20 -37.95 38.16
C PRO A 200 13.78 -36.50 38.34
N PRO A 201 14.09 -36.05 39.58
CA PRO A 201 14.51 -34.68 39.88
C PRO A 201 16.04 -34.49 40.02
N SER A 202 16.42 -33.20 39.99
CA SER A 202 17.61 -32.59 40.60
C SER A 202 18.94 -32.63 39.83
N ARG A 203 19.29 -31.49 39.21
CA ARG A 203 20.65 -30.93 39.23
C ARG A 203 20.61 -29.40 39.28
N THR A 204 21.21 -28.86 40.33
CA THR A 204 21.50 -27.43 40.59
C THR A 204 22.42 -26.82 39.52
N PRO A 205 22.13 -25.62 39.01
CA PRO A 205 23.13 -24.80 38.32
C PRO A 205 23.74 -23.74 39.25
N SER A 206 25.05 -23.60 39.14
CA SER A 206 25.91 -22.60 39.78
C SER A 206 25.48 -21.16 39.45
N PRO A 207 25.73 -20.17 40.34
CA PRO A 207 25.54 -18.75 40.03
C PRO A 207 26.66 -18.25 39.12
N SER A 208 26.48 -18.41 37.80
CA SER A 208 27.25 -17.64 36.83
C SER A 208 26.55 -16.30 36.68
N SER A 209 27.20 -15.24 37.16
CA SER A 209 26.82 -13.85 36.93
C SER A 209 27.03 -13.47 35.47
N SER A 210 26.15 -14.00 34.61
CA SER A 210 25.97 -13.53 33.24
C SER A 210 25.08 -12.29 33.29
N PRO A 211 25.41 -11.22 32.55
CA PRO A 211 24.54 -10.05 32.44
C PRO A 211 23.14 -10.48 31.95
N PRO A 212 22.05 -9.87 32.45
CA PRO A 212 20.71 -10.23 32.03
C PRO A 212 20.64 -10.16 30.49
N PRO A 213 20.11 -11.19 29.81
CA PRO A 213 19.94 -11.15 28.37
C PRO A 213 19.13 -9.90 28.05
N GLN A 214 19.71 -8.99 27.27
CA GLN A 214 19.00 -7.82 26.80
C GLN A 214 17.73 -8.32 26.09
N PRO A 215 16.56 -7.69 26.32
CA PRO A 215 15.33 -8.10 25.68
C PRO A 215 15.49 -7.91 24.18
N HIS A 216 15.79 -8.99 23.47
CA HIS A 216 15.74 -9.04 22.02
C HIS A 216 14.33 -8.57 21.63
N ILE A 217 14.25 -7.48 20.87
CA ILE A 217 12.99 -6.99 20.33
C ILE A 217 12.50 -8.10 19.39
N LEU A 218 11.57 -8.91 19.88
CA LEU A 218 11.01 -10.00 19.09
C LEU A 218 10.25 -9.38 17.93
N SER A 219 10.67 -9.68 16.71
CA SER A 219 9.88 -9.36 15.52
C SER A 219 8.46 -9.87 15.71
N PRO A 220 7.42 -9.07 15.37
CA PRO A 220 6.04 -9.49 15.55
C PRO A 220 5.80 -10.80 14.83
N THR A 221 5.05 -11.69 15.47
CA THR A 221 4.66 -12.96 14.84
C THR A 221 3.70 -12.70 13.68
N TYR A 222 3.70 -13.56 12.66
CA TYR A 222 2.78 -13.45 11.51
C TYR A 222 1.30 -13.35 11.93
N ALA A 223 0.90 -14.05 12.99
CA ALA A 223 -0.45 -13.99 13.54
C ALA A 223 -0.79 -12.58 14.08
N GLN A 224 0.15 -11.93 14.77
CA GLN A 224 0.00 -10.56 15.27
C GLN A 224 -0.10 -9.54 14.13
N GLU A 225 0.71 -9.72 13.07
CA GLU A 225 0.63 -8.85 11.88
C GLU A 225 -0.75 -8.95 11.21
N LEU A 226 -1.26 -10.16 11.00
CA LEU A 226 -2.61 -10.37 10.45
C LEU A 226 -3.72 -9.78 11.33
N GLU A 227 -3.59 -9.86 12.66
CA GLU A 227 -4.54 -9.26 13.59
C GLU A 227 -4.50 -7.73 13.55
N ALA A 228 -3.31 -7.14 13.48
CA ALA A 228 -3.11 -5.71 13.30
C ALA A 228 -3.75 -5.21 12.00
N LEU A 229 -3.55 -5.95 10.90
CA LEU A 229 -4.17 -5.67 9.61
C LEU A 229 -5.70 -5.67 9.67
N ARG A 230 -6.31 -6.71 10.24
CA ARG A 230 -7.78 -6.80 10.40
C ARG A 230 -8.32 -5.66 11.28
N THR A 231 -7.58 -5.30 12.32
CA THR A 231 -7.94 -4.20 13.22
C THR A 231 -7.92 -2.86 12.49
N ALA A 232 -6.87 -2.61 11.70
CA ALA A 232 -6.74 -1.41 10.88
C ALA A 232 -7.84 -1.31 9.80
N GLU A 233 -8.15 -2.41 9.11
CA GLU A 233 -9.26 -2.46 8.12
C GLU A 233 -10.63 -2.18 8.77
N ARG A 234 -10.88 -2.74 9.96
CA ARG A 234 -12.12 -2.47 10.71
C ARG A 234 -12.19 -1.02 11.18
N LEU A 235 -11.06 -0.44 11.60
CA LEU A 235 -10.96 0.97 11.97
C LEU A 235 -11.24 1.88 10.78
N LEU A 236 -10.65 1.59 9.61
CA LEU A 236 -10.92 2.28 8.36
C LEU A 236 -12.41 2.23 8.01
N SER A 237 -13.00 1.03 7.99
CA SER A 237 -14.42 0.83 7.69
C SER A 237 -15.33 1.64 8.62
N ARG A 238 -15.06 1.62 9.94
CA ARG A 238 -15.84 2.36 10.94
C ARG A 238 -15.70 3.88 10.77
N THR A 239 -14.49 4.33 10.46
CA THR A 239 -14.21 5.77 10.26
C THR A 239 -14.93 6.27 9.02
N LEU A 240 -14.89 5.51 7.93
CA LEU A 240 -15.64 5.82 6.69
C LEU A 240 -17.15 5.86 6.94
N ALA A 241 -17.70 4.88 7.67
CA ALA A 241 -19.11 4.84 8.01
C ALA A 241 -19.54 6.07 8.83
N SER A 242 -18.71 6.49 9.79
CA SER A 242 -18.97 7.68 10.63
C SER A 242 -18.92 8.96 9.79
N ALA A 243 -17.88 9.10 8.94
CA ALA A 243 -17.73 10.25 8.04
C ALA A 243 -18.84 10.37 6.99
N CYS A 244 -19.55 9.28 6.68
CA CYS A 244 -20.70 9.32 5.79
C CYS A 244 -21.97 9.90 6.45
N GLY A 245 -22.13 9.76 7.76
CA GLY A 245 -23.36 10.15 8.47
C GLY A 245 -23.36 11.58 9.02
N GLU A 246 -22.19 12.16 9.27
CA GLU A 246 -22.06 13.37 10.10
C GLU A 246 -22.08 14.70 9.32
N ASN A 247 -21.93 14.66 8.00
CA ASN A 247 -21.83 15.86 7.17
C ASN A 247 -23.09 16.08 6.35
N ASP A 248 -23.86 17.14 6.66
CA ASP A 248 -25.08 17.67 6.01
C ASP A 248 -25.09 17.60 4.46
N GLY A 249 -25.22 16.40 3.89
CA GLY A 249 -25.08 16.14 2.45
C GLY A 249 -23.65 16.29 1.89
N GLN A 250 -22.63 16.40 2.74
CA GLN A 250 -21.21 16.54 2.36
C GLN A 250 -20.38 15.29 2.66
N GLY A 251 -20.99 14.15 2.98
CA GLY A 251 -20.28 12.88 3.17
C GLY A 251 -19.58 12.36 1.90
N MET A 252 -18.78 11.29 2.04
CA MET A 252 -18.23 10.57 0.88
C MET A 252 -19.30 9.80 0.11
N ALA A 253 -20.44 9.48 0.73
CA ALA A 253 -21.54 8.84 0.02
C ALA A 253 -22.17 9.84 -0.96
N SER A 254 -22.12 9.51 -2.25
CA SER A 254 -22.75 10.31 -3.29
C SER A 254 -23.22 9.38 -4.39
N GLU A 255 -24.50 9.40 -4.70
CA GLU A 255 -25.06 8.60 -5.78
C GLU A 255 -24.53 9.12 -7.11
N MET A 256 -23.84 8.26 -7.84
CA MET A 256 -23.27 8.55 -9.15
C MET A 256 -23.55 7.38 -10.07
N ALA A 257 -23.92 7.68 -11.32
CA ALA A 257 -23.98 6.64 -12.34
C ALA A 257 -22.63 5.91 -12.42
N PRO A 258 -22.61 4.60 -12.71
CA PRO A 258 -21.37 3.87 -12.86
C PRO A 258 -20.49 4.45 -13.96
N THR A 259 -19.20 4.60 -13.68
CA THR A 259 -18.19 5.19 -14.56
C THR A 259 -16.90 4.38 -14.51
N GLN A 260 -15.90 4.81 -15.29
CA GLN A 260 -14.55 4.29 -15.15
C GLN A 260 -13.90 4.83 -13.87
N THR A 261 -13.20 3.96 -13.17
CA THR A 261 -12.36 4.28 -12.01
C THR A 261 -10.90 4.23 -12.44
N HIS A 262 -10.18 5.31 -12.20
CA HIS A 262 -8.75 5.43 -12.46
C HIS A 262 -8.02 5.51 -11.12
N ILE A 263 -6.89 4.81 -11.01
CA ILE A 263 -6.04 4.85 -9.82
C ILE A 263 -4.78 5.64 -10.16
N VAL A 264 -4.48 6.66 -9.37
CA VAL A 264 -3.33 7.55 -9.59
C VAL A 264 -2.45 7.52 -8.34
N LEU A 265 -1.14 7.40 -8.51
CA LEU A 265 -0.15 7.29 -7.43
C LEU A 265 0.85 8.44 -7.53
N ARG A 266 1.21 9.05 -6.41
CA ARG A 266 2.36 9.97 -6.32
C ARG A 266 3.60 9.15 -5.95
N ALA A 267 4.62 9.15 -6.81
CA ALA A 267 5.85 8.40 -6.58
C ALA A 267 7.07 9.13 -7.18
N PRO A 268 8.29 8.86 -6.70
CA PRO A 268 9.53 9.38 -7.30
C PRO A 268 9.65 9.03 -8.79
N ARG A 269 10.46 9.76 -9.57
CA ARG A 269 10.72 9.42 -10.98
C ARG A 269 11.40 8.07 -11.15
N LYS A 270 12.28 7.69 -10.22
CA LYS A 270 12.94 6.38 -10.18
C LYS A 270 12.02 5.22 -9.78
N PHE A 271 10.75 5.48 -9.44
CA PHE A 271 9.79 4.41 -9.20
C PHE A 271 9.58 3.61 -10.49
N MET A 272 9.83 2.30 -10.44
CA MET A 272 9.71 1.41 -11.58
C MET A 272 8.76 0.26 -11.24
N HIS A 273 7.63 0.19 -11.95
CA HIS A 273 6.68 -0.91 -11.80
C HIS A 273 5.90 -1.12 -13.10
N PRO A 274 5.79 -2.37 -13.62
CA PRO A 274 5.23 -2.64 -14.96
C PRO A 274 3.79 -2.17 -15.13
N ALA A 275 2.97 -2.26 -14.07
CA ALA A 275 1.57 -1.85 -14.10
C ALA A 275 1.31 -0.33 -13.98
N TRP A 276 2.36 0.50 -13.92
CA TRP A 276 2.20 1.95 -13.72
C TRP A 276 2.83 2.75 -14.84
N VAL A 277 2.08 3.72 -15.35
CA VAL A 277 2.51 4.60 -16.44
C VAL A 277 2.68 6.03 -15.90
N PRO A 278 3.82 6.69 -16.13
CA PRO A 278 4.02 8.06 -15.68
C PRO A 278 3.13 9.03 -16.48
N ARG A 279 2.51 10.01 -15.80
CA ARG A 279 1.55 10.96 -16.37
C ARG A 279 1.88 12.41 -15.98
N GLN A 280 2.99 12.92 -16.50
CA GLN A 280 3.41 14.32 -16.25
C GLN A 280 2.36 15.37 -16.66
N ALA A 281 1.55 15.09 -17.69
CA ALA A 281 0.47 15.99 -18.12
C ALA A 281 -0.62 16.22 -17.04
N LEU A 282 -0.69 15.36 -16.02
CA LEU A 282 -1.67 15.46 -14.94
C LEU A 282 -1.13 16.22 -13.71
N SER A 283 0.17 16.52 -13.65
CA SER A 283 0.82 17.00 -12.41
C SER A 283 0.16 18.23 -11.83
N GLY A 284 0.00 19.32 -12.59
CA GLY A 284 -0.59 20.55 -12.04
C GLY A 284 -2.00 20.39 -11.47
N ALA A 285 -2.82 19.48 -12.00
CA ALA A 285 -4.18 19.25 -11.51
C ALA A 285 -4.22 18.38 -10.24
N PHE A 286 -3.32 17.41 -10.12
CA PHE A 286 -3.25 16.54 -8.95
C PHE A 286 -2.35 17.09 -7.83
N ASP A 287 -1.37 17.92 -8.15
CA ASP A 287 -0.59 18.68 -7.16
C ASP A 287 -1.51 19.68 -6.44
N ALA A 288 -2.35 20.42 -7.18
CA ALA A 288 -3.35 21.29 -6.58
C ALA A 288 -4.38 20.53 -5.72
N LEU A 289 -4.75 19.31 -6.15
CA LEU A 289 -5.63 18.42 -5.39
C LEU A 289 -4.97 17.95 -4.09
N LEU A 290 -3.71 17.55 -4.16
CA LEU A 290 -2.92 17.12 -3.01
C LEU A 290 -2.67 18.27 -2.03
N ASP A 291 -2.37 19.46 -2.52
CA ASP A 291 -2.20 20.66 -1.69
C ASP A 291 -3.48 20.96 -0.89
N GLN A 292 -4.64 20.88 -1.54
CA GLN A 292 -5.93 21.06 -0.88
C GLN A 292 -6.22 19.93 0.12
N PHE A 293 -5.89 18.68 -0.23
CA PHE A 293 -6.01 17.54 0.68
C PHE A 293 -5.19 17.73 1.96
N LEU A 294 -3.92 18.14 1.82
CA LEU A 294 -2.99 18.39 2.93
C LEU A 294 -3.45 19.55 3.82
N GLU A 295 -4.04 20.59 3.22
CA GLU A 295 -4.60 21.71 3.97
C GLU A 295 -5.87 21.29 4.74
N GLU A 296 -6.76 20.51 4.13
CA GLU A 296 -7.99 20.05 4.76
C GLU A 296 -7.77 18.93 5.80
N SER A 297 -6.66 18.20 5.72
CA SER A 297 -6.23 17.21 6.71
C SER A 297 -5.49 17.81 7.91
N GLY A 298 -5.11 19.09 7.83
CA GLY A 298 -4.35 19.79 8.87
C GLY A 298 -2.86 19.45 8.90
N GLU A 299 -2.33 18.78 7.87
CA GLU A 299 -0.90 18.46 7.77
C GLU A 299 -0.08 19.61 7.20
N ARG A 300 -0.73 20.59 6.54
CA ARG A 300 -0.08 21.85 6.20
C ARG A 300 -0.66 23.01 7.01
N PRO A 301 0.18 23.89 7.58
CA PRO A 301 -0.30 25.10 8.22
C PRO A 301 -1.09 25.93 7.20
N THR A 302 -2.28 26.37 7.61
CA THR A 302 -3.10 27.23 6.78
C THR A 302 -2.33 28.52 6.51
N ARG A 303 -2.05 28.83 5.24
CA ARG A 303 -1.40 30.10 4.88
C ARG A 303 -2.42 31.22 5.05
N ASP A 304 -2.44 31.82 6.22
CA ASP A 304 -3.31 32.96 6.54
C ASP A 304 -3.06 34.10 5.53
N GLY A 305 -4.09 34.42 4.74
CA GLY A 305 -4.10 35.60 3.86
C GLY A 305 -4.24 35.33 2.36
N ILE A 306 -4.09 34.08 1.88
CA ILE A 306 -4.32 33.76 0.47
C ILE A 306 -5.79 33.38 0.27
N LYS A 307 -6.54 34.22 -0.48
CA LYS A 307 -7.92 33.91 -0.86
C LYS A 307 -7.94 32.57 -1.61
N LYS A 308 -8.46 31.52 -0.98
CA LYS A 308 -8.61 30.20 -1.59
C LYS A 308 -9.47 30.34 -2.83
N LYS A 309 -8.88 30.06 -4.00
CA LYS A 309 -9.65 29.89 -5.23
C LYS A 309 -10.64 28.75 -4.95
N LYS A 310 -11.92 28.97 -5.25
CA LYS A 310 -12.99 27.99 -5.04
C LYS A 310 -12.73 26.76 -5.93
N GLY A 311 -11.86 25.87 -5.45
CA GLY A 311 -11.55 24.58 -6.04
C GLY A 311 -12.67 23.57 -5.80
N GLY A 312 -12.63 22.45 -6.49
CA GLY A 312 -13.54 21.34 -6.22
C GLY A 312 -13.41 20.87 -4.76
N LYS A 313 -14.46 20.23 -4.24
CA LYS A 313 -14.40 19.59 -2.93
C LYS A 313 -13.39 18.44 -2.99
N VAL A 314 -12.43 18.42 -2.06
CA VAL A 314 -11.53 17.28 -1.89
C VAL A 314 -12.16 16.33 -0.88
N GLU A 315 -12.22 15.07 -1.24
CA GLU A 315 -12.59 13.99 -0.34
C GLU A 315 -11.37 13.11 -0.11
N GLY A 316 -11.28 12.45 1.02
CA GLY A 316 -10.19 11.53 1.26
C GLY A 316 -10.16 10.96 2.66
N VAL A 317 -9.13 10.17 2.90
CA VAL A 317 -8.82 9.59 4.21
C VAL A 317 -7.33 9.72 4.47
N TRP A 318 -6.96 10.09 5.70
CA TRP A 318 -5.59 10.06 6.14
C TRP A 318 -5.32 8.83 7.02
N ILE A 319 -4.27 8.08 6.71
CA ILE A 319 -3.83 6.91 7.48
C ILE A 319 -2.56 7.31 8.22
N ARG A 320 -2.67 7.49 9.54
CA ARG A 320 -1.57 7.87 10.44
C ARG A 320 -1.00 6.64 11.14
N SER A 321 0.30 6.60 11.31
CA SER A 321 0.92 5.74 12.32
C SER A 321 0.76 6.37 13.71
N ARG A 322 1.10 5.60 14.75
CA ARG A 322 1.09 6.05 16.14
C ARG A 322 2.12 7.15 16.38
N GLN A 323 3.28 7.02 15.75
CA GLN A 323 4.37 7.97 15.87
C GLN A 323 4.19 9.05 14.81
N ARG A 324 3.64 10.20 15.22
CA ARG A 324 3.65 11.38 14.34
C ARG A 324 5.11 11.70 14.06
N LEU A 325 5.50 11.68 12.79
CA LEU A 325 6.81 12.18 12.38
C LEU A 325 6.90 13.61 12.90
N THR A 326 7.76 13.82 13.89
CA THR A 326 8.01 15.14 14.45
C THR A 326 8.55 16.02 13.32
N GLU A 327 7.97 17.21 13.18
CA GLU A 327 8.21 18.19 12.10
C GLU A 327 9.69 18.55 11.88
N ASP A 328 10.58 18.10 12.77
CA ASP A 328 12.04 18.22 12.68
C ASP A 328 12.62 17.67 11.36
N SER A 329 11.91 16.73 10.69
CA SER A 329 12.35 16.19 9.38
C SER A 329 12.03 17.10 8.18
N GLU A 330 11.14 18.10 8.30
CA GLU A 330 10.81 19.00 7.18
C GLU A 330 11.80 20.16 7.01
N THR A 331 12.74 20.32 7.93
CA THR A 331 13.80 21.34 7.86
C THR A 331 14.99 20.95 6.98
N ILE A 332 14.86 19.93 6.13
CA ILE A 332 15.85 19.64 5.08
C ILE A 332 15.81 20.82 4.08
N SER A 333 16.61 21.80 4.42
CA SER A 333 16.94 23.01 3.68
C SER A 333 17.12 22.72 2.20
N SER A 334 16.42 23.47 1.34
CA SER A 334 16.68 23.92 -0.06
C SER A 334 17.82 23.29 -0.91
N HIS A 335 18.30 22.10 -0.58
CA HIS A 335 19.23 21.33 -1.38
C HIS A 335 18.46 20.86 -2.60
N GLU A 336 19.09 21.00 -3.76
CA GLU A 336 18.53 20.52 -5.01
C GLU A 336 18.20 19.04 -4.85
N ILE A 337 16.90 18.74 -4.80
CA ILE A 337 16.40 17.36 -4.81
C ILE A 337 16.87 16.76 -6.14
N PRO A 338 17.56 15.61 -6.14
CA PRO A 338 17.96 14.96 -7.38
C PRO A 338 16.75 14.79 -8.30
N GLU A 339 16.94 14.96 -9.61
CA GLU A 339 15.85 14.89 -10.58
C GLU A 339 15.06 13.55 -10.48
N GLU A 340 15.78 12.47 -10.20
CA GLU A 340 15.26 11.10 -10.02
C GLU A 340 14.32 10.95 -8.81
N ASP A 341 14.47 11.84 -7.84
CA ASP A 341 13.70 11.89 -6.60
C ASP A 341 12.50 12.83 -6.69
N GLU A 342 12.36 13.57 -7.79
CA GLU A 342 11.19 14.41 -8.01
C GLU A 342 9.92 13.55 -8.02
N MET A 343 8.98 13.87 -7.14
CA MET A 343 7.70 13.18 -7.10
C MET A 343 6.89 13.55 -8.35
N ILE A 344 6.44 12.53 -9.09
CA ILE A 344 5.54 12.66 -10.24
C ILE A 344 4.28 11.83 -10.04
N TRP A 345 3.28 12.02 -10.90
CA TRP A 345 2.05 11.23 -10.88
C TRP A 345 2.14 10.07 -11.86
N TRP A 346 1.76 8.90 -11.37
CA TRP A 346 1.67 7.64 -12.09
C TRP A 346 0.21 7.21 -12.16
N THR A 347 -0.19 6.52 -13.22
CA THR A 347 -1.54 5.97 -13.34
C THR A 347 -1.45 4.47 -13.58
N TRP A 348 -2.29 3.72 -12.88
CA TRP A 348 -2.40 2.29 -13.08
C TRP A 348 -2.91 2.01 -14.50
N ASP A 349 -2.26 1.08 -15.19
CA ASP A 349 -2.53 0.74 -16.59
C ASP A 349 -3.81 -0.10 -16.81
N GLY A 350 -4.34 -0.68 -15.74
CA GLY A 350 -5.55 -1.47 -15.77
C GLY A 350 -6.83 -0.63 -15.80
N LYS A 351 -7.97 -1.33 -15.71
CA LYS A 351 -9.29 -0.73 -15.87
C LYS A 351 -10.24 -1.26 -14.81
N LEU A 352 -10.87 -0.34 -14.08
CA LEU A 352 -12.02 -0.65 -13.24
C LEU A 352 -13.24 0.09 -13.79
N VAL A 353 -14.34 -0.64 -14.00
CA VAL A 353 -15.59 -0.07 -14.50
C VAL A 353 -16.70 -0.45 -13.55
N GLY A 354 -17.38 0.55 -13.01
CA GLY A 354 -18.56 0.31 -12.20
C GLY A 354 -19.72 -0.27 -13.02
N PHE A 355 -20.68 -0.86 -12.33
CA PHE A 355 -21.96 -1.26 -12.89
C PHE A 355 -23.08 -1.17 -11.84
N ALA A 356 -24.31 -0.99 -12.30
CA ALA A 356 -25.50 -0.90 -11.44
C ALA A 356 -26.48 -2.07 -11.62
N ASP A 357 -26.43 -2.77 -12.76
CA ASP A 357 -27.31 -3.91 -13.05
C ASP A 357 -26.86 -5.12 -12.23
N TRP A 358 -27.73 -5.68 -11.39
CA TRP A 358 -27.48 -6.90 -10.61
C TRP A 358 -28.47 -8.01 -10.93
#